data_AF-A0A960L3V0-F1
#
_entry.id   AF-A0A960L3V0-F1
#
_cell.length_a   1.000
_cell.length_b   1.000
_cell.length_c   1.000
_cell.angle_alpha   90.00
_cell.angle_beta   90.00
_cell.angle_gamma   90.00
#
_symmetry.space_group_name_H-M   'P 1'
#
loop_
_entity.id
_entity.type
_entity.pdbx_description
1 polymer ?
#
loop_
_entity_poly.entity_id
_entity_poly.type
_entity_poly.pdbx_seq_one_letter_code
_entity_poly.pdbx_strand_id
1 'polypeptide(L)'
;GNSPASEPLEVKVGPRQRAGFGLMSIPLTITIPMDQVTMLPVGKEYAGQLELRIAAIDSEGRRSEVPVVPIQLRGATPPPKGSHSTYETEVKLRRGTEQMVVSLYDPASGGILSTSLKLAAR
;
A
#
# COMPACT_ATOMS: atom_id res chain seq x y z
N GLY A 1 -11.82 -19.01 -3.72
CA GLY A 1 -12.11 -18.83 -2.29
C GLY A 1 -12.09 -17.34 -2.02
N ASN A 2 -13.21 -16.77 -1.59
CA ASN A 2 -13.29 -15.36 -1.22
C ASN A 2 -13.14 -15.30 0.31
N SER A 3 -12.01 -14.79 0.78
CA SER A 3 -11.76 -14.56 2.21
C SER A 3 -12.73 -13.50 2.75
N PRO A 4 -13.09 -13.58 4.06
CA PRO A 4 -14.13 -12.74 4.66
C PRO A 4 -13.74 -11.27 4.59
N ALA A 5 -14.75 -10.42 4.45
CA ALA A 5 -14.66 -8.99 4.19
C ALA A 5 -13.79 -8.23 5.22
N SER A 6 -12.49 -8.15 4.97
CA SER A 6 -11.65 -7.07 5.47
C SER A 6 -11.96 -5.83 4.64
N GLU A 7 -12.14 -4.68 5.29
CA GLU A 7 -12.33 -3.41 4.58
C GLU A 7 -11.21 -3.21 3.56
N PRO A 8 -11.52 -2.76 2.33
CA PRO A 8 -10.50 -2.54 1.32
C PRO A 8 -9.51 -1.47 1.79
N LEU A 9 -8.24 -1.63 1.42
CA LEU A 9 -7.20 -0.67 1.75
C LEU A 9 -7.56 0.71 1.19
N GLU A 10 -7.64 1.73 2.04
CA GLU A 10 -7.88 3.10 1.58
C GLU A 10 -6.58 3.70 1.02
N VAL A 11 -6.65 4.12 -0.24
CA VAL A 11 -5.54 4.74 -0.95
C VAL A 11 -6.03 5.96 -1.71
N LYS A 12 -5.44 7.11 -1.41
CA LYS A 12 -5.65 8.35 -2.14
C LYS A 12 -4.56 8.54 -3.18
N VAL A 13 -4.98 8.76 -4.42
CA VAL A 13 -4.07 9.00 -5.55
C VAL A 13 -3.89 10.50 -5.77
N GLY A 14 -2.65 10.95 -5.71
CA GLY A 14 -2.27 12.33 -5.98
C GLY A 14 -2.16 12.67 -7.47
N PRO A 15 -1.83 13.94 -7.79
CA PRO A 15 -1.68 14.38 -9.17
C PRO A 15 -0.47 13.71 -9.83
N ARG A 16 -0.68 13.14 -11.03
CA ARG A 16 0.39 12.47 -11.78
C ARG A 16 1.36 13.48 -12.38
N GLN A 17 2.65 13.20 -12.23
CA GLN A 17 3.73 14.04 -12.72
C GLN A 17 4.58 13.27 -13.73
N ARG A 18 5.15 13.96 -14.72
CA ARG A 18 6.05 13.32 -15.67
C ARG A 18 7.37 13.01 -14.96
N ALA A 19 7.84 11.78 -15.02
CA ALA A 19 9.06 11.32 -14.32
C ALA A 19 10.15 10.84 -15.31
N GLY A 20 10.25 11.48 -16.46
CA GLY A 20 11.21 11.14 -17.53
C GLY A 20 10.54 10.68 -18.83
N PHE A 21 11.32 10.01 -19.69
CA PHE A 21 10.82 9.46 -20.95
C PHE A 21 10.04 8.18 -20.69
N GLY A 22 8.75 8.17 -21.03
CA GLY A 22 7.88 7.01 -20.86
C GLY A 22 7.49 6.66 -19.41
N LEU A 23 7.81 7.52 -18.43
CA LEU A 23 7.51 7.30 -17.01
C LEU A 23 6.66 8.42 -16.41
N MET A 24 5.82 8.05 -15.45
CA MET A 24 4.99 8.94 -14.64
C MET A 24 5.24 8.66 -13.16
N SER A 25 5.38 9.70 -12.36
CA SER A 25 5.30 9.63 -10.91
C SER A 25 3.84 9.82 -10.47
N ILE A 26 3.42 9.03 -9.49
CA ILE A 26 2.12 9.13 -8.84
C ILE A 26 2.35 9.13 -7.32
N PRO A 27 2.09 10.27 -6.64
CA PRO A 27 2.05 10.30 -5.18
C PRO A 27 0.86 9.50 -4.67
N LEU A 28 1.07 8.70 -3.63
CA LEU A 28 0.05 7.92 -2.94
C LEU A 28 0.04 8.26 -1.46
N THR A 29 -1.16 8.37 -0.91
CA THR A 29 -1.39 8.43 0.53
C THR A 29 -2.20 7.20 0.92
N ILE A 30 -1.62 6.35 1.77
CA ILE A 30 -2.22 5.10 2.21
C ILE A 30 -2.67 5.28 3.65
N THR A 31 -3.96 5.02 3.93
CA THR A 31 -4.49 4.98 5.28
C THR A 31 -4.39 3.54 5.80
N ILE A 32 -3.56 3.32 6.81
CA ILE A 32 -3.31 2.03 7.44
C ILE A 32 -4.23 1.89 8.66
N PRO A 33 -5.22 0.98 8.65
CA PRO A 33 -6.04 0.71 9.83
C PRO A 33 -5.20 -0.07 10.85
N MET A 34 -4.84 0.60 11.95
CA MET A 34 -3.86 0.08 12.91
C MET A 34 -4.40 -1.08 13.76
N ASP A 35 -5.71 -1.25 13.79
CA ASP A 35 -6.37 -2.40 14.42
C ASP A 35 -6.26 -3.70 13.61
N GLN A 36 -5.87 -3.60 12.33
CA GLN A 36 -5.58 -4.74 11.46
C GLN A 36 -4.07 -5.04 11.36
N VAL A 37 -3.23 -4.28 12.05
CA VAL A 37 -1.78 -4.44 12.07
C VAL A 37 -1.34 -5.19 13.33
N THR A 38 -0.55 -6.24 13.16
CA THR A 38 0.04 -6.96 14.29
C THR A 38 1.25 -6.21 14.84
N MET A 39 1.07 -5.61 16.01
CA MET A 39 2.14 -4.96 16.75
C MET A 39 2.69 -5.93 17.81
N LEU A 40 3.97 -6.29 17.69
CA LEU A 40 4.64 -7.21 18.61
C LEU A 40 5.45 -6.43 19.66
N PRO A 41 5.51 -6.90 20.92
CA PRO A 41 6.35 -6.27 21.93
C PRO A 41 7.83 -6.47 21.61
N VAL A 42 8.60 -5.37 21.63
CA VAL A 42 10.05 -5.34 21.43
C VAL A 42 10.67 -4.50 22.55
N GLY A 43 11.14 -5.18 23.59
CA GLY A 43 11.66 -4.52 24.80
C GLY A 43 10.56 -3.77 25.55
N LYS A 44 10.62 -2.43 25.56
CA LYS A 44 9.63 -1.55 26.21
C LYS A 44 8.62 -0.93 25.23
N GLU A 45 8.75 -1.23 23.94
CA GLU A 45 7.93 -0.68 22.87
C GLU A 45 7.18 -1.79 22.15
N TYR A 46 6.31 -1.38 21.22
CA TYR A 46 5.66 -2.24 20.26
C TYR A 46 6.15 -1.89 18.86
N ALA A 47 6.42 -2.90 18.05
CA ALA A 47 6.84 -2.74 16.66
C ALA A 47 5.99 -3.61 15.73
N GLY A 48 5.66 -3.05 14.58
CA GLY A 48 5.00 -3.74 13.47
C GLY A 48 5.84 -3.62 12.22
N GLN A 49 5.78 -4.64 11.37
CA GLN A 49 6.41 -4.63 10.06
C GLN A 49 5.34 -4.93 9.02
N LEU A 50 5.24 -4.07 8.02
CA LEU A 50 4.37 -4.28 6.87
C LEU A 50 5.19 -4.28 5.59
N GLU A 51 4.68 -4.94 4.58
CA GLU A 51 5.21 -4.95 3.23
C GLU A 51 4.21 -4.29 2.30
N LEU A 52 4.56 -3.11 1.80
CA LEU A 52 3.82 -2.46 0.73
C LEU A 52 4.22 -3.08 -0.60
N ARG A 53 3.23 -3.61 -1.31
CA ARG A 53 3.38 -4.23 -2.62
C ARG A 53 2.48 -3.54 -3.62
N ILE A 54 3.05 -3.16 -4.74
CA ILE A 54 2.34 -2.44 -5.81
C ILE A 54 2.53 -3.20 -7.11
N ALA A 55 1.43 -3.49 -7.78
CA ALA A 55 1.44 -4.06 -9.12
C ALA A 55 0.76 -3.10 -10.09
N ALA A 56 1.42 -2.83 -11.21
CA ALA A 56 0.90 -2.00 -12.28
C ALA A 56 0.46 -2.88 -13.45
N ILE A 57 -0.68 -2.57 -14.07
CA ILE A 57 -1.25 -3.31 -15.19
C ILE A 57 -1.52 -2.33 -16.33
N ASP A 58 -1.05 -2.67 -17.53
CA ASP A 58 -1.32 -1.90 -18.75
C ASP A 58 -2.57 -2.41 -19.50
N SER A 59 -2.89 -1.76 -20.62
CA SER A 59 -4.05 -2.10 -21.46
C SER A 59 -3.99 -3.49 -22.10
N GLU A 60 -2.80 -4.08 -22.22
CA GLU A 60 -2.59 -5.44 -22.71
C GLU A 60 -2.65 -6.48 -21.57
N GLY A 61 -2.90 -6.05 -20.33
CA GLY A 61 -2.92 -6.90 -19.15
C GLY A 61 -1.53 -7.28 -18.65
N ARG A 62 -0.46 -6.69 -19.20
CA ARG A 62 0.91 -6.98 -18.76
C ARG A 62 1.13 -6.35 -17.40
N ARG A 63 1.71 -7.15 -16.50
CA ARG A 63 2.02 -6.73 -15.13
C ARG A 63 3.45 -6.23 -15.04
N SER A 64 3.65 -5.15 -14.30
CA SER A 64 4.95 -4.74 -13.79
C SER A 64 4.87 -4.74 -12.27
N GLU A 65 5.66 -5.60 -11.64
CA GLU A 65 5.78 -5.61 -10.20
C GLU A 65 6.73 -4.51 -9.75
N VAL A 66 6.29 -3.73 -8.77
CA VAL A 66 7.13 -2.76 -8.06
C VAL A 66 7.82 -3.50 -6.92
N PRO A 67 9.09 -3.18 -6.61
CA PRO A 67 9.78 -3.75 -5.45
C PRO A 67 8.96 -3.62 -4.16
N VAL A 68 9.04 -4.63 -3.30
CA VAL A 68 8.41 -4.61 -1.97
C VAL A 68 9.04 -3.49 -1.14
N VAL A 69 8.20 -2.61 -0.59
CA VAL A 69 8.64 -1.50 0.27
C VAL A 69 8.35 -1.87 1.73
N PRO A 70 9.37 -2.07 2.58
CA PRO A 70 9.14 -2.35 3.99
C PRO A 70 8.68 -1.07 4.71
N ILE A 71 7.61 -1.19 5.51
CA ILE A 71 7.11 -0.15 6.39
C ILE A 71 7.33 -0.63 7.83
N GLN A 72 8.04 0.19 8.62
CA GLN A 72 8.26 -0.08 10.03
C GLN A 72 7.40 0.87 10.87
N LEU A 73 6.63 0.28 11.77
CA LEU A 73 5.77 0.98 12.72
C LEU A 73 6.33 0.77 14.12
N ARG A 74 6.37 1.83 14.93
CA ARG A 74 6.83 1.80 16.31
C ARG A 74 5.93 2.66 17.19
N GLY A 75 5.71 2.21 18.42
CA GLY A 75 4.93 2.95 19.40
C GLY A 75 5.19 2.47 20.83
N ALA A 76 5.04 3.37 21.80
CA ALA A 76 5.23 3.03 23.21
C ALA A 76 4.09 2.13 23.76
N THR A 77 2.92 2.18 23.16
CA THR A 77 1.73 1.41 23.54
C THR A 77 1.10 0.79 22.30
N PRO A 78 0.27 -0.26 22.46
CA PRO A 78 -0.55 -0.76 21.37
C PRO A 78 -1.45 0.35 20.79
N PRO A 79 -1.69 0.36 19.47
CA PRO A 79 -2.57 1.35 18.85
C PRO A 79 -4.01 1.21 19.39
N PRO A 80 -4.72 2.32 19.64
CA PRO A 80 -6.14 2.26 19.97
C PRO A 80 -6.97 1.59 18.86
N LYS A 81 -8.06 0.92 19.24
CA LYS A 81 -8.99 0.35 18.25
C LYS A 81 -9.55 1.44 17.33
N GLY A 82 -9.65 1.14 16.04
CA GLY A 82 -10.12 2.08 15.01
C GLY A 82 -9.18 3.26 14.73
N SER A 83 -7.95 3.23 15.25
CA SER A 83 -6.94 4.24 14.90
C SER A 83 -6.34 3.97 13.52
N HIS A 84 -5.86 5.02 12.88
CA HIS A 84 -5.28 4.97 11.55
C HIS A 84 -3.89 5.62 11.55
N SER A 85 -2.99 5.10 10.71
CA SER A 85 -1.71 5.73 10.40
C SER A 85 -1.66 6.08 8.92
N THR A 86 -0.97 7.16 8.57
CA THR A 86 -0.83 7.61 7.19
C THR A 86 0.58 7.29 6.69
N TYR A 87 0.66 6.64 5.53
CA TYR A 87 1.92 6.42 4.83
C TYR A 87 1.89 7.10 3.45
N GLU A 88 2.81 8.04 3.24
CA GLU A 88 2.97 8.74 1.98
C GLU A 88 4.13 8.16 1.18
N THR A 89 3.91 7.92 -0.10
CA THR A 89 4.94 7.39 -0.99
C THR A 89 4.75 7.89 -2.42
N GLU A 90 5.77 7.70 -3.25
CA GLU A 90 5.71 8.01 -4.68
C GLU A 90 6.05 6.75 -5.47
N VAL A 91 5.20 6.40 -6.44
CA VAL A 91 5.48 5.32 -7.39
C VAL A 91 5.74 5.85 -8.77
N LYS A 92 6.80 5.31 -9.40
CA LYS A 92 7.14 5.55 -10.79
C LYS A 92 6.60 4.41 -11.65
N LEU A 93 5.69 4.74 -12.54
CA LEU A 93 5.00 3.79 -13.41
C LEU A 93 5.28 4.11 -14.89
N ARG A 94 5.18 3.10 -15.74
CA ARG A 94 5.22 3.31 -17.19
C ARG A 94 4.00 4.12 -17.64
N ARG A 95 4.21 5.01 -18.61
CA ARG A 95 3.11 5.66 -19.33
C ARG A 95 2.29 4.57 -20.03
N GLY A 96 0.96 4.65 -19.91
CA GLY A 96 0.05 3.62 -20.42
C GLY A 96 -0.40 2.60 -19.36
N THR A 97 0.08 2.70 -18.11
CA THR A 97 -0.51 1.94 -17.00
C THR A 97 -1.95 2.40 -16.77
N GLU A 98 -2.90 1.46 -16.81
CA GLU A 98 -4.34 1.73 -16.65
C GLU A 98 -4.87 1.31 -15.29
N GLN A 99 -4.21 0.36 -14.62
CA GLN A 99 -4.63 -0.12 -13.31
C GLN A 99 -3.43 -0.29 -12.39
N MET A 100 -3.69 -0.08 -11.10
CA MET A 100 -2.72 -0.33 -10.05
C MET A 100 -3.39 -1.09 -8.92
N VAL A 101 -2.77 -2.18 -8.49
CA VAL A 101 -3.15 -2.90 -7.28
C VAL A 101 -2.17 -2.51 -6.20
N VAL A 102 -2.70 -2.01 -5.08
CA VAL A 102 -1.92 -1.66 -3.90
C VAL A 102 -2.30 -2.61 -2.79
N SER A 103 -1.32 -3.21 -2.14
CA SER A 103 -1.54 -4.11 -1.02
C SER A 103 -0.55 -3.90 0.11
N LEU A 104 -1.03 -4.05 1.34
CA LEU A 104 -0.23 -4.12 2.55
C LEU A 104 -0.31 -5.55 3.08
N TYR A 105 0.84 -6.20 3.15
CA TYR A 105 0.98 -7.50 3.77
C TYR A 105 1.58 -7.35 5.18
N ASP A 106 0.98 -7.98 6.16
CA ASP A 106 1.50 -8.12 7.52
C ASP A 106 2.12 -9.51 7.68
N PRO A 107 3.47 -9.64 7.69
CA PRO A 107 4.12 -10.94 7.82
C PRO A 107 3.87 -11.63 9.16
N ALA A 108 3.52 -10.89 10.22
CA ALA A 108 3.34 -11.46 11.55
C ALA A 108 1.98 -12.17 11.69
N SER A 109 0.92 -11.65 11.06
CA SER A 109 -0.39 -12.30 11.01
C SER A 109 -0.66 -13.11 9.75
N GLY A 110 0.06 -12.82 8.67
CA GLY A 110 -0.29 -13.28 7.32
C GLY A 110 -1.42 -12.47 6.66
N GLY A 111 -1.91 -11.41 7.31
CA GLY A 111 -3.01 -10.57 6.83
C GLY A 111 -2.62 -9.76 5.58
N ILE A 112 -3.58 -9.57 4.68
CA ILE A 112 -3.42 -8.76 3.48
C ILE A 112 -4.59 -7.80 3.36
N LEU A 113 -4.28 -6.52 3.24
CA LEU A 113 -5.22 -5.49 2.79
C LEU A 113 -4.86 -5.10 1.38
N SER A 114 -5.86 -4.97 0.51
CA SER A 114 -5.63 -4.65 -0.89
C SER A 114 -6.73 -3.76 -1.44
N THR A 115 -6.36 -2.96 -2.43
CA THR A 115 -7.29 -2.22 -3.27
C THR A 115 -6.81 -2.20 -4.72
N SER A 116 -7.75 -2.08 -5.66
CA SER A 116 -7.48 -1.93 -7.08
C SER A 116 -7.97 -0.58 -7.54
N LEU A 117 -7.09 0.19 -8.18
CA LEU A 117 -7.32 1.56 -8.59
C LEU A 117 -7.24 1.64 -10.10
N LYS A 118 -8.30 2.18 -10.74
CA LYS A 118 -8.23 2.56 -12.15
C LYS A 118 -7.51 3.89 -12.28
N LEU A 119 -6.46 3.89 -13.08
CA LEU A 119 -5.76 5.08 -13.49
C LEU A 119 -6.43 5.61 -14.77
N ALA A 120 -7.26 6.65 -14.64
CA ALA A 120 -7.83 7.35 -15.80
C ALA A 120 -6.76 7.64 -16.87
N ALA A 121 -7.06 7.36 -18.14
CA ALA A 121 -6.24 7.81 -19.25
C ALA A 121 -6.19 9.35 -19.23
N ARG A 122 -5.04 9.93 -19.58
CA ARG A 122 -4.91 11.36 -19.87
C ARG A 122 -5.18 11.59 -21.34
#